data_AF-X1RUX8-F1
#
_entry.id   AF-X1RUX8-F1
#
_cell.length_a   1.000
_cell.length_b   1.000
_cell.length_c   1.000
_cell.angle_alpha   90.00
_cell.angle_beta   90.00
_cell.angle_gamma   90.00
#
_symmetry.space_group_name_H-M   'P 1'
#
loop_
_entity.id
_entity.type
_entity.pdbx_description
1 polymer ?
#
loop_
_entity_poly.entity_id
_entity_poly.type
_entity_poly.pdbx_seq_one_letter_code
_entity_poly.pdbx_strand_id
1 'polypeptide(L)'
;MKYKTEYFFCSPILLQNVDEINEIYSSIESIEWKENYTITVEEKNYEHQRAYNKSFQLILSRLGWNLNPRLCDNPRLIGDFEKNDLCLHLIVLPSLLYSIINDLGARFKCGLKVIFLFFKTPSL
;
A
#
# COMPACT_ATOMS: atom_id res chain seq x y z
N MET A 1 -14.00 -0.70 6.38
CA MET A 1 -12.76 0.10 6.53
C MET A 1 -12.96 1.46 5.89
N LYS A 2 -12.48 2.58 6.47
CA LYS A 2 -12.43 3.88 5.79
C LYS A 2 -10.99 4.12 5.34
N TYR A 3 -10.74 4.10 4.04
CA TYR A 3 -9.45 4.47 3.46
C TYR A 3 -9.63 5.75 2.62
N LYS A 4 -8.55 6.50 2.45
CA LYS A 4 -8.51 7.61 1.49
C LYS A 4 -7.46 7.28 0.46
N THR A 5 -7.85 7.42 -0.79
CA THR A 5 -6.95 7.30 -1.92
C THR A 5 -6.62 8.71 -2.39
N GLU A 6 -5.34 9.00 -2.51
CA GLU A 6 -4.86 10.21 -3.17
C GLU A 6 -3.99 9.81 -4.34
N TYR A 7 -4.28 10.41 -5.49
CA TYR A 7 -3.58 10.16 -6.73
C TYR A 7 -2.68 11.36 -7.02
N PHE A 8 -1.38 11.13 -6.98
CA PHE A 8 -0.40 12.15 -7.32
C PHE A 8 0.00 11.95 -8.78
N PHE A 9 -0.14 13.02 -9.58
CA PHE A 9 0.31 13.07 -10.98
C PHE A 9 -0.31 12.02 -11.93
N CYS A 10 -1.42 11.39 -11.55
CA CYS A 10 -2.17 10.44 -12.39
C CYS A 10 -3.53 11.02 -12.76
N SER A 11 -3.86 11.04 -14.06
CA SER A 11 -5.22 11.40 -14.51
C SER A 11 -6.22 10.33 -14.02
N PRO A 12 -7.41 10.71 -13.52
CA PRO A 12 -8.48 9.77 -13.19
C PRO A 12 -8.81 8.78 -14.32
N ILE A 13 -8.69 9.22 -15.57
CA ILE A 13 -8.93 8.41 -16.77
C ILE A 13 -7.87 7.31 -16.93
N LEU A 14 -6.61 7.60 -16.57
CA LEU A 14 -5.55 6.60 -16.60
C LEU A 14 -5.74 5.54 -15.52
N LEU A 15 -6.34 5.91 -14.39
CA LEU A 15 -6.55 4.99 -13.25
C LEU A 15 -7.74 4.06 -13.48
N GLN A 16 -8.78 4.50 -14.19
CA GLN A 16 -9.94 3.65 -14.51
C GLN A 16 -9.62 2.46 -15.42
N ASN A 17 -8.48 2.49 -16.12
CA ASN A 17 -8.08 1.46 -17.09
C ASN A 17 -6.91 0.60 -16.60
N VAL A 18 -6.64 0.60 -15.29
CA VAL A 18 -5.53 -0.15 -14.67
C VAL A 18 -6.13 -1.22 -13.77
N ASP A 19 -6.24 -2.44 -14.28
CA ASP A 19 -6.85 -3.58 -13.59
C ASP A 19 -6.19 -3.86 -12.23
N GLU A 20 -4.90 -3.54 -12.11
CA GLU A 20 -4.11 -3.66 -10.88
C GLU A 20 -4.68 -2.83 -9.72
N ILE A 21 -5.38 -1.73 -10.00
CA ILE A 21 -6.04 -0.94 -8.95
C ILE A 21 -7.21 -1.70 -8.34
N ASN A 22 -7.96 -2.44 -9.16
CA ASN A 22 -9.05 -3.29 -8.67
C ASN A 22 -8.50 -4.45 -7.84
N GLU A 23 -7.35 -5.01 -8.20
CA GLU A 23 -6.64 -6.00 -7.39
C GLU A 23 -6.23 -5.45 -6.02
N ILE A 24 -5.72 -4.20 -5.98
CA ILE A 24 -5.40 -3.50 -4.74
C ILE A 24 -6.64 -3.35 -3.86
N TYR A 25 -7.74 -2.84 -4.41
CA TYR A 25 -8.97 -2.64 -3.64
C TYR A 25 -9.55 -3.97 -3.13
N SER A 26 -9.58 -4.99 -3.97
CA SER A 26 -10.00 -6.34 -3.57
C SER A 26 -9.12 -6.90 -2.45
N SER A 27 -7.80 -6.63 -2.50
CA SER A 27 -6.87 -7.02 -1.45
C SER A 27 -7.17 -6.30 -0.13
N ILE A 28 -7.46 -5.00 -0.17
CA ILE A 28 -7.87 -4.22 1.00
C ILE A 28 -9.13 -4.81 1.63
N GLU A 29 -10.13 -5.14 0.81
CA GLU A 29 -11.41 -5.69 1.27
C GLU A 29 -11.27 -7.09 1.87
N SER A 30 -10.30 -7.88 1.39
CA SER A 30 -10.04 -9.23 1.90
C SER A 30 -9.37 -9.29 3.28
N ILE A 31 -8.78 -8.18 3.74
CA ILE A 31 -8.06 -8.11 5.02
C ILE A 31 -9.02 -7.68 6.13
N GLU A 32 -8.96 -8.38 7.26
CA GLU A 32 -9.69 -8.00 8.47
C GLU A 32 -9.00 -6.82 9.17
N TRP A 33 -9.60 -5.63 9.10
CA TRP A 33 -9.03 -4.42 9.70
C TRP A 33 -9.42 -4.28 11.18
N LYS A 34 -8.46 -4.49 12.09
CA LYS A 34 -8.61 -4.32 13.55
C LYS A 34 -7.33 -3.76 14.21
N GLU A 35 -7.47 -3.20 15.41
CA GLU A 35 -6.37 -2.57 16.17
C GLU A 35 -5.26 -3.57 16.51
N ASN A 36 -5.64 -4.71 17.08
CA ASN A 36 -4.74 -5.81 17.44
C ASN A 36 -4.71 -6.87 16.33
N TYR A 37 -4.44 -6.42 15.10
CA TYR A 37 -4.34 -7.33 13.96
C TYR A 37 -3.08 -8.19 14.08
N THR A 38 -3.26 -9.50 14.01
CA THR A 38 -2.17 -10.47 14.09
C THR A 38 -2.41 -11.59 13.08
N ILE A 39 -1.32 -12.14 12.54
CA ILE A 39 -1.37 -13.35 11.71
C ILE A 39 -0.18 -14.25 12.02
N THR A 40 -0.37 -15.55 11.82
CA THR A 40 0.71 -16.55 11.90
C THR A 40 0.98 -17.12 10.51
N VAL A 41 2.24 -17.08 10.08
CA VAL A 41 2.68 -17.60 8.78
C VAL A 41 3.98 -18.36 9.02
N GLU A 42 4.05 -19.63 8.61
CA GLU A 42 5.25 -20.47 8.79
C GLU A 42 5.78 -20.44 10.23
N GLU A 43 4.88 -20.65 11.20
CA GLU A 43 5.17 -20.64 12.65
C GLU A 43 5.63 -19.29 13.22
N LYS A 44 5.69 -18.24 12.40
CA LYS A 44 6.06 -16.90 12.81
C LYS A 44 4.83 -16.03 13.02
N ASN A 45 4.76 -15.40 14.18
CA ASN A 45 3.72 -14.43 14.50
C ASN A 45 4.11 -13.03 14.02
N TYR A 46 3.15 -12.36 13.39
CA TYR A 46 3.24 -10.98 12.96
C TYR A 46 2.13 -10.19 13.65
N GLU A 47 2.42 -8.94 14.01
CA GLU A 47 1.50 -8.07 14.75
C GLU A 47 1.44 -6.68 14.13
N HIS A 48 0.30 -6.01 14.29
CA HIS A 48 0.03 -4.64 13.86
C HIS A 48 0.45 -4.39 12.40
N GLN A 49 1.24 -3.34 12.14
CA GLN A 49 1.71 -3.00 10.79
C GLN A 49 2.44 -4.16 10.10
N ARG A 50 3.21 -4.97 10.85
CA ARG A 50 3.93 -6.11 10.27
C ARG A 50 2.96 -7.21 9.84
N ALA A 51 1.87 -7.42 10.57
CA ALA A 51 0.82 -8.35 10.18
C ALA A 51 0.12 -7.89 8.90
N TYR A 52 -0.21 -6.59 8.79
CA TYR A 52 -0.79 -6.02 7.57
C TYR A 52 0.15 -6.17 6.37
N ASN A 53 1.42 -5.73 6.50
CA ASN A 53 2.41 -5.86 5.43
C ASN A 53 2.55 -7.31 4.98
N LYS A 54 2.60 -8.27 5.92
CA LYS A 54 2.70 -9.70 5.60
C LYS A 54 1.43 -10.23 4.93
N SER A 55 0.25 -9.74 5.31
CA SER A 55 -1.02 -10.11 4.65
C SER A 55 -1.04 -9.63 3.19
N PHE A 56 -0.68 -8.37 2.95
CA PHE A 56 -0.57 -7.83 1.60
C PHE A 56 0.49 -8.58 0.77
N GLN A 57 1.64 -8.91 1.36
CA GLN A 57 2.63 -9.76 0.67
C GLN A 57 2.06 -11.10 0.23
N LEU A 58 1.30 -11.79 1.08
CA LEU A 58 0.68 -13.08 0.74
C LEU A 58 -0.39 -12.94 -0.35
N ILE A 59 -1.22 -11.90 -0.30
CA ILE A 59 -2.30 -11.70 -1.28
C ILE A 59 -1.71 -11.26 -2.63
N LEU A 60 -0.90 -10.20 -2.64
CA LEU A 60 -0.39 -9.59 -3.87
C LEU A 60 0.61 -10.50 -4.59
N SER A 61 1.44 -11.27 -3.86
CA SER A 61 2.33 -12.25 -4.50
C SER A 61 1.57 -13.31 -5.29
N ARG A 62 0.40 -13.76 -4.80
CA ARG A 62 -0.47 -14.71 -5.53
C ARG A 62 -1.10 -14.09 -6.78
N LEU A 63 -1.25 -12.77 -6.80
CA LEU A 63 -1.73 -11.99 -7.95
C LEU A 63 -0.59 -11.61 -8.90
N GLY A 64 0.64 -12.10 -8.68
CA GLY A 64 1.79 -11.86 -9.55
C GLY A 64 2.48 -10.51 -9.35
N TRP A 65 2.30 -9.86 -8.19
CA TRP A 65 3.04 -8.65 -7.85
C TRP A 65 4.47 -8.98 -7.39
N ASN A 66 5.41 -8.16 -7.83
CA ASN A 66 6.79 -8.16 -7.36
C ASN A 66 6.86 -7.52 -5.97
N LEU A 67 7.61 -8.15 -5.06
CA LEU A 67 7.83 -7.65 -3.70
C LEU A 67 9.15 -6.87 -3.64
N ASN A 68 9.15 -5.74 -2.94
CA ASN A 68 10.32 -4.87 -2.76
C ASN A 68 11.02 -4.44 -4.08
N PRO A 69 10.27 -3.95 -5.08
CA PRO A 69 10.84 -3.50 -6.35
C PRO A 69 11.82 -2.33 -6.14
N ARG A 70 12.90 -2.34 -6.92
CA ARG A 70 13.86 -1.23 -6.93
C ARG A 70 13.36 -0.15 -7.86
N LEU A 71 13.04 1.03 -7.32
CA LEU A 71 12.41 2.14 -8.05
C LEU A 71 13.42 3.17 -8.58
N CYS A 72 14.49 3.42 -7.83
CA CYS A 72 15.54 4.35 -8.21
C CYS A 72 16.86 3.91 -7.57
N ASP A 73 17.98 4.12 -8.25
CA ASP A 73 19.31 3.83 -7.71
C ASP A 73 19.92 5.02 -6.96
N ASN A 74 19.56 6.25 -7.30
CA ASN A 74 20.12 7.47 -6.70
C ASN A 74 19.10 8.63 -6.62
N PRO A 75 18.55 8.94 -5.43
CA PRO A 75 18.70 8.19 -4.18
C PRO A 75 18.11 6.79 -4.29
N ARG A 76 18.68 5.81 -3.58
CA ARG A 76 18.16 4.44 -3.58
C ARG A 76 16.73 4.43 -3.03
N LEU A 77 15.78 4.08 -3.89
CA LEU A 77 14.37 3.98 -3.54
C LEU A 77 13.86 2.57 -3.81
N ILE A 78 13.15 2.00 -2.85
CA ILE A 78 12.55 0.67 -2.92
C ILE A 78 11.06 0.85 -2.61
N GLY A 79 10.19 0.32 -3.48
CA GLY A 79 8.75 0.27 -3.26
C GLY A 79 8.38 -0.94 -2.42
N ASP A 80 7.12 -1.06 -1.99
CA ASP A 80 6.69 -2.30 -1.31
C ASP A 80 6.25 -3.36 -2.31
N PHE A 81 5.49 -2.95 -3.33
CA PHE A 81 4.96 -3.83 -4.37
C PHE A 81 4.98 -3.15 -5.74
N GLU A 82 5.18 -3.93 -6.80
CA GLU A 82 5.08 -3.47 -8.18
C GLU A 82 4.41 -4.53 -9.06
N LYS A 83 3.62 -4.07 -10.01
CA LYS A 83 3.12 -4.89 -11.11
C LYS A 83 2.95 -4.01 -12.34
N ASN A 84 3.54 -4.44 -13.46
CA ASN A 84 3.61 -3.63 -14.68
C ASN A 84 4.18 -2.23 -14.36
N ASP A 85 3.53 -1.14 -14.80
CA ASP A 85 3.99 0.22 -14.55
C ASP A 85 3.52 0.81 -13.21
N LEU A 86 2.87 0.00 -12.37
CA LEU A 86 2.26 0.45 -11.13
C LEU A 86 3.10 0.06 -9.93
N CYS A 87 3.43 1.05 -9.11
CA CYS A 87 4.12 0.86 -7.84
C CYS A 87 3.20 1.23 -6.68
N LEU A 88 3.15 0.35 -5.68
CA LEU A 88 2.36 0.52 -4.48
C LEU A 88 3.27 0.70 -3.26
N HIS A 89 2.97 1.72 -2.47
CA HIS A 89 3.55 1.90 -1.14
C HIS A 89 2.45 1.82 -0.08
N LEU A 90 2.60 0.88 0.84
CA LEU A 90 1.62 0.55 1.86
C LEU A 90 1.97 1.28 3.17
N ILE A 91 1.17 2.28 3.52
CA ILE A 91 1.37 3.04 4.76
C ILE A 91 0.15 2.85 5.66
N VAL A 92 0.35 2.11 6.76
CA VAL A 92 -0.65 1.99 7.83
C VAL A 92 -0.31 3.01 8.91
N LEU A 93 -1.15 4.05 9.05
CA LEU A 93 -0.93 5.10 10.04
C LEU A 93 -1.84 4.90 11.27
N PRO A 94 -1.32 5.10 12.48
CA PRO A 94 -2.16 5.35 13.64
C PRO A 94 -3.07 6.56 13.37
N SER A 95 -4.28 6.53 13.93
CA SER A 95 -5.32 7.56 13.75
C SER A 95 -4.84 9.00 13.99
N LEU A 96 -3.79 9.19 14.80
CA LEU A 96 -3.18 10.48 15.16
C LEU A 96 -2.27 11.11 14.08
N LEU A 97 -1.78 10.34 13.10
CA LEU A 97 -0.79 10.82 12.11
C LEU A 97 -1.40 11.11 10.72
N TYR A 98 -2.71 10.96 10.58
CA TYR A 98 -3.43 11.11 9.31
C TYR A 98 -3.33 12.53 8.71
N SER A 99 -3.05 13.56 9.52
CA SER A 99 -2.85 14.93 9.06
C SER A 99 -1.54 15.16 8.30
N ILE A 100 -0.56 14.25 8.42
CA ILE A 100 0.78 14.37 7.79
C ILE A 100 0.78 13.87 6.33
N ILE A 101 -0.28 13.18 5.91
CA ILE A 101 -0.43 12.59 4.58
C ILE A 101 -0.23 13.62 3.45
N ASN A 102 -0.72 14.84 3.64
CA ASN A 102 -0.63 15.91 2.64
C ASN A 102 0.82 16.32 2.34
N ASP A 103 1.76 16.15 3.29
CA ASP A 103 3.17 16.51 3.12
C ASP A 103 3.99 15.41 2.42
N LEU A 104 3.56 14.14 2.52
CA LEU A 104 4.27 13.01 1.91
C LEU A 104 4.12 12.96 0.38
N GLY A 105 2.96 13.36 -0.14
CA GLY A 105 2.71 13.45 -1.58
C GLY A 105 3.63 14.40 -2.33
N ALA A 106 4.18 15.42 -1.65
CA ALA A 106 5.05 16.43 -2.25
C ALA A 106 6.48 15.95 -2.54
N ARG A 107 6.90 14.80 -2.02
CA ARG A 107 8.31 14.36 -2.08
C ARG A 107 8.66 13.41 -3.23
N PHE A 108 7.68 12.88 -3.95
CA PHE A 108 7.95 11.93 -5.05
C PHE A 108 7.84 12.60 -6.41
N LYS A 109 8.99 13.03 -6.94
CA LYS A 109 9.18 13.56 -8.31
C LYS A 109 9.82 12.52 -9.24
N CYS A 110 9.42 11.26 -9.17
CA CYS A 110 9.80 10.28 -10.16
C CYS A 110 8.56 10.00 -11.01
N GLY A 111 8.68 10.02 -12.34
CA GLY A 111 7.58 9.79 -13.30
C GLY A 111 6.97 8.38 -13.29
N LEU A 112 7.05 7.69 -12.16
CA LEU A 112 6.42 6.41 -11.86
C LEU A 112 4.97 6.66 -11.39
N LYS A 113 4.05 5.78 -11.80
CA LYS A 113 2.69 5.77 -11.24
C LYS A 113 2.76 5.16 -9.84
N VAL A 114 2.85 6.01 -8.82
CA VAL A 114 2.92 5.59 -7.42
C VAL A 114 1.58 5.81 -6.75
N ILE A 115 1.00 4.75 -6.18
CA ILE A 115 -0.19 4.84 -5.34
C ILE A 115 0.24 4.73 -3.87
N PHE A 116 -0.18 5.72 -3.09
CA PHE A 116 -0.09 5.67 -1.63
C PHE A 116 -1.47 5.33 -1.07
N LEU A 117 -1.54 4.25 -0.30
CA LEU A 117 -2.75 3.88 0.41
C LEU A 117 -2.54 4.14 1.90
N PHE A 118 -3.38 5.02 2.43
CA PHE A 118 -3.38 5.38 3.83
C PHE A 118 -4.57 4.73 4.53
N PHE A 119 -4.25 3.89 5.51
CA PHE A 119 -5.24 3.19 6.32
C PHE A 119 -5.33 3.86 7.68
N LYS A 120 -6.54 4.28 8.04
CA LYS A 120 -6.87 4.72 9.40
C LYS A 120 -7.44 3.51 10.15
N THR A 121 -6.73 3.00 11.15
CA THR A 121 -7.31 1.99 12.04
C THR A 121 -8.51 2.58 12.78
N PRO A 122 -9.59 1.82 13.00
CA PRO A 122 -10.71 2.26 13.82
C PRO A 122 -10.19 2.56 15.23
N SER A 123 -10.44 3.79 15.71
CA SER A 123 -10.27 4.15 17.13
C SER A 123 -11.49 3.69 17.90
N LEU A 124 -11.29 3.29 19.17
CA LEU A 124 -12.36 3.06 20.17
C LEU A 124 -13.39 4.19 20.19
#